data_AF-A0A435DH95-F1
#
_entry.id   AF-A0A435DH95-F1
#
_cell.length_a   1.000
_cell.length_b   1.000
_cell.length_c   1.000
_cell.angle_alpha   90.00
_cell.angle_beta   90.00
_cell.angle_gamma   90.00
#
_symmetry.space_group_name_H-M   'P 1'
#
loop_
_entity.id
_entity.type
_entity.pdbx_description
1 polymer ?
#
loop_
_entity_poly.entity_id
_entity_poly.type
_entity_poly.pdbx_seq_one_letter_code
_entity_poly.pdbx_strand_id
1 'polypeptide(L)' 'PGPGGWNRIHLIVEDLAAEVGRLRAAGLSFRNEIVTGPGGSQILLVDPSGNLVELFQPAKAR' A
#
# COMPACT_ATOMS: atom_id res chain seq x y z
N PRO A 1 -1.69 -24.36 -3.31
CA PRO A 1 -2.01 -22.93 -3.06
C PRO A 1 -1.01 -22.03 -3.80
N GLY A 2 -1.50 -21.14 -4.67
CA GLY A 2 -0.65 -20.14 -5.34
C GLY A 2 -0.51 -18.85 -4.51
N PRO A 3 0.45 -17.96 -4.84
CA PRO A 3 0.55 -16.63 -4.25
C PRO A 3 -0.79 -15.89 -4.31
N GLY A 4 -1.15 -15.20 -3.23
CA GLY A 4 -2.36 -14.36 -3.18
C GLY A 4 -3.67 -15.01 -2.68
N GLY A 5 -3.67 -16.29 -2.28
CA GLY A 5 -4.90 -16.99 -1.90
C GLY A 5 -5.47 -16.69 -0.51
N TRP A 6 -4.65 -16.29 0.47
CA TRP A 6 -5.07 -16.32 1.90
C TRP A 6 -4.47 -15.23 2.80
N ASN A 7 -3.46 -14.46 2.36
CA ASN A 7 -2.86 -13.41 3.17
C ASN A 7 -3.26 -12.02 2.67
N ARG A 8 -3.86 -11.23 3.56
CA ARG A 8 -4.08 -9.80 3.36
C ARG A 8 -3.29 -9.05 4.42
N ILE A 9 -2.16 -8.48 4.02
CA ILE A 9 -1.33 -7.63 4.86
C ILE A 9 -1.78 -6.20 4.64
N HIS A 10 -2.22 -5.53 5.70
CA HIS A 10 -2.69 -4.15 5.68
C HIS A 10 -1.89 -3.35 6.72
N LEU A 11 -1.19 -2.32 6.25
CA LEU A 11 -0.35 -1.46 7.08
C LEU A 11 -0.93 -0.04 7.07
N ILE A 12 -1.22 0.47 8.26
CA ILE A 12 -1.65 1.86 8.44
C ILE A 12 -0.40 2.74 8.55
N VAL A 13 -0.34 3.78 7.73
CA VAL A 13 0.79 4.73 7.69
C VAL A 13 0.28 6.16 7.89
N GLU A 14 1.12 7.01 8.46
CA GLU A 14 0.78 8.41 8.72
C GLU A 14 0.84 9.28 7.45
N ASP A 15 1.88 9.08 6.63
CA ASP A 15 2.08 9.76 5.35
C ASP A 15 2.34 8.73 4.24
N LEU A 16 1.30 8.46 3.45
CA LEU A 16 1.33 7.52 2.36
C LEU A 16 2.22 8.00 1.21
N ALA A 17 2.24 9.30 0.93
CA ALA A 17 3.02 9.83 -0.19
C ALA A 17 4.52 9.72 0.10
N ALA A 18 4.93 10.06 1.32
CA ALA A 18 6.31 9.89 1.77
C ALA A 18 6.74 8.41 1.75
N GLU A 19 5.88 7.52 2.23
CA GLU A 19 6.17 6.09 2.28
C GLU A 19 6.27 5.46 0.89
N VAL A 20 5.35 5.81 -0.02
CA VAL A 20 5.41 5.40 -1.43
C VAL A 20 6.70 5.92 -2.08
N GLY A 21 7.08 7.18 -1.84
CA GLY A 21 8.34 7.74 -2.34
C GLY A 21 9.56 6.95 -1.87
N ARG A 22 9.63 6.65 -0.57
CA ARG A 22 10.69 5.85 0.04
C ARG A 22 10.79 4.45 -0.56
N LEU A 23 9.64 3.77 -0.72
CA LEU A 23 9.59 2.40 -1.25
C LEU A 23 9.88 2.34 -2.75
N ARG A 24 9.42 3.32 -3.54
CA ARG A 24 9.79 3.43 -4.96
C ARG A 24 11.30 3.66 -5.12
N ALA A 25 11.89 4.53 -4.30
CA ALA A 25 13.34 4.75 -4.30
C ALA A 25 14.14 3.49 -3.92
N ALA A 26 13.55 2.60 -3.11
CA ALA A 26 14.11 1.29 -2.78
C ALA A 26 13.87 0.21 -3.85
N GLY A 27 13.26 0.55 -5.00
CA GLY A 27 13.05 -0.36 -6.13
C GLY A 27 11.82 -1.26 -6.02
N LEU A 28 10.92 -0.98 -5.07
CA LEU A 28 9.69 -1.76 -4.94
C LEU A 28 8.64 -1.34 -5.98
N SER A 29 7.86 -2.32 -6.42
CA SER A 29 6.81 -2.15 -7.43
C SER A 29 5.42 -2.01 -6.80
N PHE A 30 4.56 -1.22 -7.42
CA PHE A 30 3.17 -1.04 -7.01
C PHE A 30 2.23 -1.50 -8.11
N ARG A 31 1.10 -2.12 -7.72
CA ARG A 31 0.09 -2.62 -8.68
C ARG A 31 -0.76 -1.48 -9.28
N ASN A 32 -0.90 -0.38 -8.56
CA ASN A 32 -1.69 0.78 -8.93
C ASN A 32 -1.08 2.06 -8.36
N GLU A 33 -1.57 3.21 -8.79
CA GLU A 33 -1.28 4.50 -8.17
C GLU A 33 -2.13 4.73 -6.90
N ILE A 34 -1.78 5.75 -6.11
CA ILE A 34 -2.53 6.10 -4.91
C ILE A 34 -3.99 6.40 -5.27
N VAL A 35 -4.92 5.75 -4.57
CA VAL A 35 -6.36 5.99 -4.67
C VAL A 35 -6.83 6.67 -3.40
N THR A 36 -7.50 7.81 -3.53
CA THR A 36 -8.02 8.60 -2.41
C THR A 36 -9.56 8.57 -2.39
N GLY A 37 -10.12 8.42 -1.20
CA GLY A 37 -11.56 8.47 -0.94
C GLY A 37 -11.87 9.10 0.43
N PRO A 38 -13.14 9.16 0.82
CA PRO A 38 -13.57 9.83 2.06
C PRO A 38 -12.97 9.22 3.32
N GLY A 39 -12.62 7.93 3.30
CA GLY A 39 -11.99 7.23 4.43
C GLY A 39 -10.48 7.39 4.52
N GLY A 40 -9.82 7.93 3.50
CA GLY A 40 -8.36 8.00 3.42
C GLY A 40 -7.83 7.66 2.03
N SER A 41 -6.52 7.39 1.96
CA SER A 41 -5.81 7.04 0.73
C SER A 41 -5.15 5.67 0.86
N GLN A 42 -5.06 4.93 -0.25
CA GLN A 42 -4.44 3.60 -0.27
C GLN A 42 -3.66 3.31 -1.55
N ILE A 43 -2.77 2.33 -1.48
CA ILE A 43 -2.04 1.75 -2.62
C ILE A 43 -1.64 0.29 -2.32
N LEU A 44 -1.46 -0.52 -3.37
CA LEU A 44 -1.01 -1.91 -3.24
C LEU A 44 0.46 -2.06 -3.66
N LEU A 45 1.31 -2.39 -2.70
CA LEU A 45 2.70 -2.80 -2.90
C LEU A 45 2.74 -4.28 -3.34
N VAL A 46 3.65 -4.59 -4.25
CA VAL A 46 4.00 -5.97 -4.64
C VAL A 46 5.31 -6.34 -3.95
N ASP A 47 5.26 -7.34 -3.06
CA ASP A 47 6.47 -7.85 -2.41
C ASP A 47 7.29 -8.75 -3.39
N PRO A 48 8.55 -9.12 -3.05
CA PRO A 48 9.38 -9.97 -3.91
C PRO A 48 8.81 -11.36 -4.18
N SER A 49 7.84 -11.83 -3.40
CA SER A 49 7.14 -13.10 -3.57
C SER A 49 5.85 -12.96 -4.39
N GLY A 50 5.52 -11.76 -4.87
CA GLY A 50 4.30 -11.46 -5.62
C GLY A 50 3.04 -11.30 -4.76
N ASN A 51 3.16 -11.19 -3.44
CA ASN A 51 2.03 -10.90 -2.57
C ASN A 51 1.69 -9.41 -2.59
N LEU A 52 0.43 -9.10 -2.30
CA LEU A 52 -0.05 -7.73 -2.19
C LEU A 52 -0.04 -7.29 -0.73
N VAL A 53 0.57 -6.13 -0.49
CA VAL A 53 0.55 -5.43 0.80
C VAL A 53 -0.18 -4.10 0.60
N GLU A 54 -1.27 -3.89 1.34
CA GLU A 54 -2.02 -2.64 1.34
C GLU A 54 -1.36 -1.63 2.27
N LEU A 55 -0.93 -0.48 1.74
CA LEU A 55 -0.57 0.69 2.55
C LEU A 55 -1.77 1.62 2.58
N PHE A 56 -2.21 2.02 3.77
CA PHE A 56 -3.39 2.84 3.97
C PHE A 56 -3.10 4.01 4.89
N GLN A 57 -3.47 5.21 4.47
CA GLN A 57 -3.48 6.41 5.30
C GLN A 57 -4.93 6.82 5.54
N PRO A 58 -5.43 6.73 6.79
CA PRO A 58 -6.76 7.20 7.14
C PRO A 58 -6.92 8.71 6.84
N ALA A 59 -8.15 9.10 6.49
CA ALA A 59 -8.48 10.52 6.47
C ALA A 59 -8.29 11.11 7.87
N LYS A 60 -7.73 12.32 7.95
CA LYS A 60 -7.62 13.03 9.23
C LYS A 60 -9.03 13.25 9.77
N ALA A 61 -9.24 12.95 11.06
CA ALA A 61 -10.46 13.31 11.75
C ALA A 61 -10.65 14.83 11.63
N ARG A 62 -11.87 15.25 11.30
CA ARG A 62 -12.24 16.66 11.21
C ARG A 62 -12.38 17.28 12.59
#